data_AF-A0A1F8KKE4-F1
#
_entry.id   AF-A0A1F8KKE4-F1
#
_cell.length_a   1.000
_cell.length_b   1.000
_cell.length_c   1.000
_cell.angle_alpha   90.00
_cell.angle_beta   90.00
_cell.angle_gamma   90.00
#
_symmetry.space_group_name_H-M   'P 1'
#
loop_
_entity.id
_entity.type
_entity.pdbx_description
1 polymer ?
#
loop_
_entity_poly.entity_id
_entity_poly.type
_entity_poly.pdbx_seq_one_letter_code
_entity_poly.pdbx_strand_id
1 'polypeptide(L)'
;MIHNTHVSQFIPPTAFHPVTGTFTWVAGAVAGTIAMNRAAANETSVINIPILIPSNSIALQGAKLVSIEIDYEFFTAEPTSLTPVINKVTRGVDTAVAVVAAQAFSQSPTAANSKTVDQHRLTLTLTTPIWVDNDEYVLVELSLVAGAGGNTAKFLGAVANFTLRV
;
A
#
# COMPACT_ATOMS: atom_id res chain seq x y z
N MET A 1 9.60 -28.97 -7.05
CA MET A 1 9.35 -27.52 -7.06
C MET A 1 8.57 -27.19 -5.80
N ILE A 2 9.11 -26.33 -4.95
CA ILE A 2 8.46 -25.97 -3.68
C ILE A 2 7.61 -24.73 -3.94
N HIS A 3 6.31 -24.81 -3.65
CA HIS A 3 5.37 -23.70 -3.77
C HIS A 3 4.85 -23.37 -2.38
N ASN A 4 5.29 -22.26 -1.80
CA ASN A 4 4.75 -21.79 -0.52
C ASN A 4 3.73 -20.69 -0.78
N THR A 5 2.47 -20.95 -0.47
CA THR A 5 1.34 -20.02 -0.65
C THR A 5 1.07 -19.13 0.57
N HIS A 6 1.80 -19.33 1.67
CA HIS A 6 1.61 -18.63 2.94
C HIS A 6 2.84 -17.78 3.28
N VAL A 7 3.35 -17.04 2.29
CA VAL A 7 4.46 -16.10 2.50
C VAL A 7 3.90 -14.69 2.57
N SER A 8 4.32 -13.96 3.60
CA SER A 8 3.96 -12.58 3.84
C SER A 8 5.21 -11.76 4.17
N GLN A 9 5.26 -10.52 3.72
CA GLN A 9 6.33 -9.59 4.05
C GLN A 9 5.75 -8.29 4.58
N PHE A 10 6.16 -7.91 5.79
CA PHE A 10 5.82 -6.63 6.38
C PHE A 10 6.66 -5.51 5.76
N ILE A 11 6.00 -4.41 5.40
CA ILE A 11 6.59 -3.16 4.94
C ILE A 11 6.37 -2.12 6.04
N PRO A 12 7.43 -1.67 6.71
CA PRO A 12 7.31 -0.69 7.78
C PRO A 12 6.83 0.66 7.20
N PRO A 13 6.12 1.46 7.99
CA PRO A 13 5.64 2.76 7.51
C PRO A 13 6.81 3.68 7.18
N THR A 14 8.00 3.49 7.76
CA THR A 14 9.25 4.22 7.40
C THR A 14 9.72 4.02 5.97
N ALA A 15 9.24 2.98 5.27
CA ALA A 15 9.49 2.77 3.86
C ALA A 15 8.47 3.50 2.96
N PHE A 16 7.40 4.08 3.53
CA PHE A 16 6.39 4.80 2.76
C PHE A 16 6.97 6.13 2.28
N HIS A 17 6.52 6.57 1.11
CA HIS A 17 6.94 7.81 0.49
C HIS A 17 5.77 8.78 0.39
N PRO A 18 5.62 9.72 1.35
CA PRO A 18 4.63 10.77 1.26
C PRO A 18 4.93 11.71 0.09
N VAL A 19 3.95 11.90 -0.79
CA VAL A 19 4.06 12.76 -1.97
C VAL A 19 3.46 14.14 -1.69
N THR A 20 2.26 14.17 -1.09
CA THR A 20 1.59 15.41 -0.69
C THR A 20 1.01 15.30 0.72
N GLY A 21 1.11 16.40 1.46
CA GLY A 21 0.63 16.55 2.84
C GLY A 21 1.74 16.54 3.88
N THR A 22 1.37 16.84 5.14
CA THR A 22 2.33 16.93 6.25
C THR A 22 2.32 15.66 7.08
N PHE A 23 3.46 14.97 7.12
CA PHE A 23 3.63 13.70 7.83
C PHE A 23 4.75 13.77 8.86
N THR A 24 4.53 13.15 10.02
CA THR A 24 5.50 13.06 11.10
C THR A 24 5.61 11.64 11.60
N TRP A 25 6.83 11.22 11.92
CA TRP A 25 7.06 9.94 12.61
C TRP A 25 6.69 10.10 14.08
N VAL A 26 5.79 9.27 14.56
CA VAL A 26 5.33 9.30 15.95
C VAL A 26 5.35 7.89 16.53
N ALA A 27 5.43 7.81 17.85
CA ALA A 27 5.10 6.59 18.56
C ALA A 27 3.59 6.33 18.42
N GLY A 28 3.25 5.15 17.91
CA GLY A 28 1.90 4.62 17.86
C GLY A 28 1.36 4.37 19.26
N ALA A 29 0.03 4.41 19.39
CA ALA A 29 -0.65 4.23 20.68
C ALA A 29 -0.42 2.83 21.26
N VAL A 30 -0.21 1.83 20.40
CA VAL A 30 0.12 0.47 20.80
C VAL A 30 1.62 0.32 20.93
N ALA A 31 2.10 0.16 22.17
CA ALA A 31 3.46 -0.22 22.52
C ALA A 31 4.58 0.64 21.89
N GLY A 32 4.31 1.89 21.51
CA GLY A 32 5.28 2.75 20.83
C GLY A 32 5.69 2.26 19.43
N THR A 33 4.82 1.48 18.77
CA THR A 33 4.99 1.08 17.37
C THR A 33 5.33 2.27 16.48
N ILE A 34 6.15 2.08 15.45
CA ILE A 34 6.47 3.18 14.54
C ILE A 34 5.23 3.49 13.72
N ALA A 35 4.72 4.71 13.79
CA ALA A 35 3.57 5.15 13.01
C ALA A 35 3.92 6.43 12.23
N MET A 36 3.35 6.54 11.03
CA MET A 36 3.39 7.77 10.25
C MET A 36 2.10 8.54 10.48
N ASN A 37 2.18 9.68 11.16
CA ASN A 37 1.03 10.53 11.45
C ASN A 37 0.88 11.61 10.40
N ARG A 38 -0.27 11.63 9.74
CA ARG A 38 -0.72 12.75 8.91
C ARG A 38 -1.36 13.83 9.80
N ALA A 39 -0.85 15.05 9.71
CA ALA A 39 -1.45 16.20 10.39
C ALA A 39 -2.85 16.53 9.81
N ALA A 40 -3.73 17.11 10.64
CA ALA A 40 -5.04 17.55 10.18
C ALA A 40 -4.89 18.72 9.21
N ALA A 41 -5.30 18.51 7.96
CA ALA A 41 -5.39 19.54 6.94
C ALA A 41 -6.54 19.22 5.96
N ASN A 42 -7.19 20.27 5.44
CA ASN A 42 -8.15 20.16 4.35
C ASN A 42 -7.41 20.12 3.01
N GLU A 43 -6.87 18.95 2.69
CA GLU A 43 -6.08 18.70 1.50
C GLU A 43 -6.28 17.27 1.00
N THR A 44 -5.81 17.00 -0.22
CA THR A 44 -5.60 15.63 -0.69
C THR A 44 -4.15 15.24 -0.40
N SER A 45 -3.98 14.21 0.43
CA SER A 45 -2.66 13.65 0.73
C SER A 45 -2.46 12.34 0.00
N VAL A 46 -1.26 12.17 -0.56
CA VAL A 46 -0.90 11.01 -1.37
C VAL A 46 0.33 10.35 -0.76
N ILE A 47 0.29 9.02 -0.64
CA ILE A 47 1.39 8.20 -0.12
C ILE A 47 1.66 7.08 -1.13
N ASN A 48 2.92 6.91 -1.50
CA ASN A 48 3.38 5.74 -2.25
C ASN A 48 3.97 4.70 -1.30
N ILE A 49 3.42 3.49 -1.32
CA ILE A 49 3.86 2.36 -0.50
C ILE A 49 4.59 1.35 -1.41
N PRO A 50 5.93 1.21 -1.32
CA PRO A 50 6.67 0.25 -2.14
C PRO A 50 6.42 -1.18 -1.64
N ILE A 51 6.19 -2.10 -2.58
CA ILE A 51 5.97 -3.53 -2.30
C ILE A 51 7.24 -4.30 -2.66
N LEU A 52 8.09 -4.51 -1.65
CA LEU A 52 9.46 -5.00 -1.80
C LEU A 52 9.57 -6.53 -1.76
N ILE A 53 8.78 -7.23 -2.57
CA ILE A 53 8.82 -8.71 -2.65
C ILE A 53 9.92 -9.20 -3.60
N PRO A 54 10.45 -10.44 -3.41
CA PRO A 54 11.49 -10.99 -4.29
C PRO A 54 11.06 -11.06 -5.76
N SER A 55 11.88 -10.50 -6.66
CA SER A 55 11.72 -10.64 -8.11
C SER A 55 12.52 -11.83 -8.66
N ASN A 56 12.11 -12.32 -9.83
CA ASN A 56 12.84 -13.34 -10.58
C ASN A 56 12.44 -13.32 -12.06
N SER A 57 13.42 -13.39 -12.96
CA SER A 57 13.23 -13.39 -14.42
C SER A 57 12.91 -14.75 -15.03
N ILE A 58 12.97 -15.82 -14.25
CA ILE A 58 12.57 -17.15 -14.71
C ILE A 58 11.06 -17.28 -14.61
N ALA A 59 10.43 -17.67 -15.72
CA ALA A 59 8.99 -17.87 -15.78
C ALA A 59 8.51 -18.78 -14.64
N LEU A 60 7.52 -18.30 -13.88
CA LEU A 60 6.88 -18.99 -12.76
C LEU A 60 7.80 -19.27 -11.54
N GLN A 61 8.94 -18.61 -11.43
CA GLN A 61 9.75 -18.55 -10.21
C GLN A 61 9.69 -17.15 -9.60
N GLY A 62 10.04 -17.03 -8.31
CA GLY A 62 9.99 -15.77 -7.56
C GLY A 62 8.69 -15.57 -6.78
N ALA A 63 8.33 -14.31 -6.53
CA ALA A 63 7.12 -13.96 -5.81
C ALA A 63 5.95 -13.65 -6.76
N LYS A 64 4.83 -14.35 -6.55
CA LYS A 64 3.54 -14.02 -7.16
C LYS A 64 2.69 -13.27 -6.14
N LEU A 65 2.58 -11.95 -6.26
CA LEU A 65 1.79 -11.09 -5.38
C LEU A 65 0.30 -11.43 -5.49
N VAL A 66 -0.35 -11.63 -4.34
CA VAL A 66 -1.77 -12.00 -4.24
C VAL A 66 -2.59 -10.87 -3.64
N SER A 67 -2.15 -10.33 -2.51
CA SER A 67 -2.84 -9.23 -1.86
C SER A 67 -1.88 -8.33 -1.08
N ILE A 68 -2.36 -7.14 -0.75
CA ILE A 68 -1.66 -6.17 0.08
C ILE A 68 -2.61 -5.75 1.19
N GLU A 69 -2.15 -5.73 2.43
CA GLU A 69 -2.89 -5.19 3.57
C GLU A 69 -2.23 -3.90 4.01
N ILE A 70 -3.03 -2.89 4.37
CA ILE A 70 -2.55 -1.60 4.89
C ILE A 70 -3.27 -1.33 6.20
N ASP A 71 -2.51 -1.20 7.28
CA ASP A 71 -3.04 -0.91 8.61
C ASP A 71 -2.97 0.60 8.87
N TYR A 72 -4.11 1.22 9.17
CA TYR A 72 -4.22 2.66 9.45
C TYR A 72 -5.37 2.97 10.40
N GLU A 73 -5.40 4.21 10.89
CA GLU A 73 -6.41 4.69 11.83
C GLU A 73 -6.79 6.14 11.51
N PHE A 74 -8.08 6.46 11.62
CA PHE A 74 -8.59 7.83 11.58
C PHE A 74 -9.09 8.25 12.97
N PHE A 75 -8.73 9.45 13.43
CA PHE A 75 -9.05 9.88 14.81
C PHE A 75 -10.09 11.00 14.90
N THR A 76 -9.98 12.03 14.06
CA THR A 76 -10.73 13.29 14.29
C THR A 76 -11.99 13.41 13.46
N ALA A 77 -11.98 12.91 12.23
CA ALA A 77 -13.10 12.97 11.30
C ALA A 77 -12.92 11.96 10.17
N GLU A 78 -14.02 11.57 9.55
CA GLU A 78 -14.01 10.74 8.35
C GLU A 78 -13.48 11.54 7.16
N PRO A 79 -12.49 11.04 6.39
CA PRO A 79 -12.15 11.63 5.12
C PRO A 79 -13.32 11.49 4.12
N THR A 80 -13.35 12.36 3.13
CA THR A 80 -14.31 12.27 2.03
C THR A 80 -14.11 10.96 1.25
N SER A 81 -12.84 10.61 0.99
CA SER A 81 -12.44 9.35 0.36
C SER A 81 -11.06 8.86 0.80
N LEU A 82 -10.88 7.55 0.70
CA LEU A 82 -9.60 6.85 0.74
C LEU A 82 -9.55 5.95 -0.49
N THR A 83 -8.64 6.24 -1.42
CA THR A 83 -8.60 5.62 -2.74
C THR A 83 -7.23 4.98 -2.99
N PRO A 84 -7.13 3.65 -2.93
CA PRO A 84 -5.93 2.92 -3.28
C PRO A 84 -5.85 2.67 -4.80
N VAL A 85 -4.64 2.66 -5.35
CA VAL A 85 -4.33 2.16 -6.70
C VAL A 85 -3.09 1.28 -6.59
N ILE A 86 -3.16 0.04 -7.11
CA ILE A 86 -1.98 -0.83 -7.21
C ILE A 86 -1.36 -0.60 -8.59
N ASN A 87 -0.12 -0.14 -8.60
CA ASN A 87 0.64 0.14 -9.80
C ASN A 87 1.78 -0.86 -9.94
N LYS A 88 1.82 -1.58 -11.06
CA LYS A 88 3.00 -2.34 -11.49
C LYS A 88 3.83 -1.43 -12.40
N VAL A 89 5.12 -1.32 -12.11
CA VAL A 89 6.04 -0.44 -12.83
C VAL A 89 7.13 -1.29 -13.47
N THR A 90 7.32 -1.12 -14.78
CA THR A 90 8.39 -1.77 -15.55
C THR A 90 9.44 -0.72 -15.89
N ARG A 91 10.71 -0.96 -15.51
CA ARG A 91 11.82 -0.03 -15.70
C ARG A 91 12.51 -0.28 -17.04
N GLY A 92 13.01 0.79 -17.67
CA GLY A 92 13.90 0.66 -18.83
C GLY A 92 13.25 0.15 -20.12
N VAL A 93 11.95 0.41 -20.31
CA VAL A 93 11.24 0.11 -21.57
C VAL A 93 11.47 1.25 -22.58
N ASP A 94 11.69 0.90 -23.85
CA ASP A 94 12.07 1.80 -24.95
C ASP A 94 11.47 3.21 -24.86
N THR A 95 12.36 4.22 -24.88
CA THR A 95 12.10 5.68 -24.82
C THR A 95 11.60 6.25 -23.49
N ALA A 96 11.37 5.44 -22.45
CA ALA A 96 10.94 5.91 -21.13
C ALA A 96 11.79 5.30 -19.99
N VAL A 97 11.94 6.06 -18.89
CA VAL A 97 12.63 5.54 -17.69
C VAL A 97 11.81 4.42 -17.03
N ALA A 98 10.48 4.53 -17.07
CA ALA A 98 9.56 3.51 -16.58
C ALA A 98 8.18 3.64 -17.23
N VAL A 99 7.46 2.52 -17.32
CA VAL A 99 6.05 2.45 -17.72
C VAL A 99 5.23 1.92 -16.54
N VAL A 100 4.06 2.51 -16.31
CA VAL A 100 3.17 2.15 -15.18
C VAL A 100 1.89 1.53 -15.71
N ALA A 101 1.47 0.42 -15.11
CA ALA A 101 0.20 -0.25 -15.38
C ALA A 101 -0.58 -0.47 -14.08
N ALA A 102 -1.76 0.16 -13.99
CA ALA A 102 -2.68 -0.07 -12.87
C ALA A 102 -3.23 -1.49 -12.90
N GLN A 103 -3.28 -2.13 -11.74
CA GLN A 103 -3.74 -3.51 -11.57
C GLN A 103 -5.15 -3.52 -11.00
N ALA A 104 -5.99 -4.41 -11.52
CA ALA A 104 -7.34 -4.60 -11.00
C ALA A 104 -7.31 -5.35 -9.65
N PHE A 105 -8.11 -4.88 -8.70
CA PHE A 105 -8.24 -5.48 -7.38
C PHE A 105 -9.66 -5.32 -6.81
N SER A 106 -9.99 -6.14 -5.82
CA SER A 106 -11.10 -5.92 -4.90
C SER A 106 -10.56 -5.46 -3.55
N GLN A 107 -11.32 -4.64 -2.82
CA GLN A 107 -10.93 -4.21 -1.47
C GLN A 107 -11.88 -4.72 -0.38
N SER A 108 -11.32 -4.95 0.80
CA SER A 108 -12.03 -5.16 2.06
C SER A 108 -11.35 -4.37 3.18
N PRO A 109 -12.09 -3.64 4.04
CA PRO A 109 -13.53 -3.41 3.96
C PRO A 109 -13.91 -2.57 2.73
N THR A 110 -15.22 -2.40 2.50
CA THR A 110 -15.73 -1.57 1.38
C THR A 110 -15.21 -0.13 1.50
N ALA A 111 -15.18 0.62 0.40
CA ALA A 111 -14.68 2.00 0.39
C ALA A 111 -15.45 2.93 1.35
N ALA A 112 -16.72 2.63 1.64
CA ALA A 112 -17.52 3.37 2.61
C ALA A 112 -17.11 3.06 4.06
N ASN A 113 -16.76 1.80 4.35
CA ASN A 113 -16.36 1.37 5.67
C ASN A 113 -14.89 1.72 5.95
N SER A 114 -14.04 1.77 4.92
CA SER A 114 -12.61 2.11 5.03
C SER A 114 -12.32 3.58 5.34
N LYS A 115 -13.35 4.38 5.65
CA LYS A 115 -13.21 5.82 5.96
C LYS A 115 -13.90 6.23 7.26
N THR A 116 -14.45 5.29 8.02
CA THR A 116 -15.02 5.62 9.33
C THR A 116 -13.90 5.97 10.31
N VAL A 117 -14.23 6.72 11.36
CA VAL A 117 -13.29 7.01 12.46
C VAL A 117 -13.11 5.74 13.29
N ASP A 118 -12.10 4.95 12.92
CA ASP A 118 -11.74 3.68 13.56
C ASP A 118 -10.33 3.25 13.12
N GLN A 119 -9.88 2.12 13.65
CA GLN A 119 -8.73 1.35 13.17
C GLN A 119 -9.16 0.41 12.06
N HIS A 120 -8.37 0.38 10.99
CA HIS A 120 -8.70 -0.32 9.76
C HIS A 120 -7.54 -1.16 9.28
N ARG A 121 -7.88 -2.32 8.72
CA ARG A 121 -7.02 -3.09 7.84
C ARG A 121 -7.63 -3.10 6.44
N LEU A 122 -7.05 -2.33 5.52
CA LEU A 122 -7.47 -2.31 4.13
C LEU A 122 -6.71 -3.39 3.36
N THR A 123 -7.40 -4.48 3.04
CA THR A 123 -6.93 -5.57 2.19
C THR A 123 -7.30 -5.29 0.73
N LEU A 124 -6.28 -5.20 -0.12
CA LEU A 124 -6.37 -5.08 -1.57
C LEU A 124 -6.00 -6.42 -2.19
N THR A 125 -6.97 -7.16 -2.71
CA THR A 125 -6.77 -8.47 -3.33
C THR A 125 -6.75 -8.31 -4.84
N LEU A 126 -5.62 -8.65 -5.48
CA LEU A 126 -5.49 -8.60 -6.93
C LEU A 126 -6.47 -9.58 -7.58
N THR A 127 -7.23 -9.10 -8.58
CA THR A 127 -8.14 -9.97 -9.34
C THR A 127 -7.35 -11.04 -10.10
N THR A 128 -6.18 -10.69 -10.61
CA THR A 128 -5.20 -11.62 -11.18
C THR A 128 -3.88 -11.44 -10.45
N PRO A 129 -3.44 -12.42 -9.63
CA PRO A 129 -2.14 -12.35 -8.96
C PRO A 129 -1.00 -12.20 -9.97
N ILE A 130 -0.03 -11.32 -9.68
CA ILE A 130 1.04 -10.93 -10.61
C ILE A 130 2.40 -11.45 -10.19
N TRP A 131 3.22 -11.84 -11.16
CA TRP A 131 4.65 -12.09 -10.96
C TRP A 131 5.43 -10.78 -11.10
N VAL A 132 6.55 -10.68 -10.37
CA VAL A 132 7.46 -9.53 -10.44
C VAL A 132 8.79 -9.98 -11.04
N ASP A 133 9.12 -9.44 -12.21
CA ASP A 133 10.39 -9.64 -12.90
C ASP A 133 11.48 -8.68 -12.36
N ASN A 134 12.73 -8.86 -12.78
CA ASN A 134 13.91 -8.13 -12.30
C ASN A 134 13.88 -6.63 -12.64
N ASP A 135 13.23 -6.27 -13.74
CA ASP A 135 13.02 -4.90 -14.20
C ASP A 135 11.72 -4.30 -13.64
N GLU A 136 10.94 -5.05 -12.88
CA GLU A 136 9.63 -4.65 -12.39
C GLU A 136 9.61 -4.39 -10.88
N TYR A 137 8.68 -3.54 -10.45
CA TYR A 137 8.33 -3.39 -9.04
C TYR A 137 6.86 -2.99 -8.90
N VAL A 138 6.32 -3.13 -7.69
CA VAL A 138 4.94 -2.77 -7.39
C VAL A 138 4.92 -1.67 -6.34
N LEU A 139 4.01 -0.71 -6.48
CA LEU A 139 3.70 0.28 -5.47
C LEU A 139 2.19 0.42 -5.31
N VAL A 140 1.74 0.75 -4.09
CA VAL A 140 0.38 1.22 -3.88
C VAL A 140 0.42 2.74 -3.74
N GLU A 141 -0.33 3.43 -4.58
CA GLU A 141 -0.64 4.84 -4.39
C GLU A 141 -1.92 4.93 -3.55
N LEU A 142 -1.83 5.56 -2.38
CA LEU A 142 -2.95 5.76 -1.48
C LEU A 142 -3.28 7.25 -1.40
N SER A 143 -4.42 7.61 -1.98
CA SER A 143 -4.93 8.99 -1.96
C SER A 143 -6.01 9.15 -0.89
N LEU A 144 -5.82 10.12 -0.01
CA LEU A 144 -6.76 10.48 1.05
C LEU A 144 -7.24 11.90 0.82
N VAL A 145 -8.54 12.07 0.62
CA VAL A 145 -9.18 13.40 0.48
C VAL A 145 -9.83 13.75 1.79
N ALA A 146 -9.31 14.76 2.49
CA ALA A 146 -9.89 15.20 3.75
C ALA A 146 -11.29 15.82 3.57
N GLY A 147 -12.09 15.81 4.63
CA GLY A 147 -13.30 16.62 4.71
C GLY A 147 -12.97 18.09 5.02
N ALA A 148 -13.98 18.98 5.00
CA ALA A 148 -13.79 20.42 5.20
C ALA A 148 -13.11 20.80 6.53
N GLY A 149 -13.30 20.00 7.59
CA GLY A 149 -12.64 20.19 8.88
C GLY A 149 -11.22 19.60 8.98
N GLY A 150 -10.72 18.99 7.91
CA GLY A 150 -9.53 18.15 7.94
C GLY A 150 -9.76 16.82 8.66
N ASN A 151 -8.78 15.93 8.60
CA ASN A 151 -8.74 14.72 9.42
C ASN A 151 -7.30 14.34 9.76
N THR A 152 -7.06 13.76 10.93
CA THR A 152 -5.79 13.10 11.22
C THR A 152 -5.87 11.62 10.84
N ALA A 153 -4.73 11.08 10.40
CA ALA A 153 -4.58 9.67 10.09
C ALA A 153 -3.25 9.15 10.62
N LYS A 154 -3.20 7.90 11.06
CA LYS A 154 -1.94 7.20 11.36
C LYS A 154 -1.83 5.96 10.49
N PHE A 155 -0.65 5.74 9.91
CA PHE A 155 -0.34 4.54 9.15
C PHE A 155 0.67 3.70 9.93
N LEU A 156 0.35 2.42 10.14
CA LEU A 156 1.15 1.50 10.96
C LEU A 156 2.05 0.57 10.14
N GLY A 157 1.76 0.43 8.84
CA GLY A 157 2.54 -0.39 7.92
C GLY A 157 1.66 -1.05 6.88
N ALA A 158 2.28 -1.89 6.07
CA ALA A 158 1.60 -2.72 5.09
C ALA A 158 2.14 -4.15 5.12
N VAL A 159 1.38 -5.11 4.60
CA VAL A 159 1.80 -6.50 4.44
C VAL A 159 1.53 -6.94 3.02
N ALA A 160 2.55 -7.43 2.32
CA ALA A 160 2.40 -8.05 1.02
C ALA A 160 2.29 -9.58 1.19
N ASN A 161 1.18 -10.16 0.73
CA ASN A 161 0.95 -11.60 0.73
C ASN A 161 1.21 -12.17 -0.67
N PHE A 162 2.05 -13.18 -0.77
CA PHE A 162 2.47 -13.74 -2.05
C PHE A 162 2.71 -15.25 -2.00
N THR A 163 2.62 -15.88 -3.17
CA THR A 163 3.12 -17.24 -3.36
C THR A 163 4.59 -17.19 -3.78
N LEU A 164 5.47 -17.86 -3.05
CA LEU A 164 6.87 -18.02 -3.40
C LEU A 164 7.08 -19.34 -4.12
N ARG A 165 7.70 -19.30 -5.30
CA ARG A 165 8.12 -20.49 -6.05
C ARG A 165 9.62 -20.48 -6.29
N VAL A 166 10.27 -21.59 -5.92
CA VAL A 166 11.70 -21.84 -6.12
C VAL A 166 11.92 -23.11 -6.93
#